data_AF-A0A820DTH1-F1
#
_entry.id   AF-A0A820DTH1-F1
#
_cell.length_a   1.000
_cell.length_b   1.000
_cell.length_c   1.000
_cell.angle_alpha   90.00
_cell.angle_beta   90.00
_cell.angle_gamma   90.00
#
_symmetry.space_group_name_H-M   'P 1'
#
loop_
_entity.id
_entity.type
_entity.pdbx_description
1 polymer ?
#
loop_
_entity_poly.entity_id
_entity_poly.type
_entity_poly.pdbx_seq_one_letter_code
_entity_poly.pdbx_strand_id
1 'polypeptide(L)'
;QVTIATNGNCYDVNLVERIRTPAYWTDEPNEIRRSKWFYLPERDSRFIPYDEQMNEILENLYKETCHQQSWHTKHEMKNGKEILIFHSPILMTIQSTDSEITQWPNFSVYIN
;
A
#
# COMPACT_ATOMS: atom_id res chain seq x y z
N GLN A 1 20.69 18.14 11.19
CA GLN A 1 19.77 17.34 10.35
C GLN A 1 20.12 15.88 10.60
N VAL A 2 19.15 15.04 10.98
CA VAL A 2 19.39 13.62 11.28
C VAL A 2 18.90 12.82 10.07
N THR A 3 19.83 12.15 9.39
CA THR A 3 19.52 11.17 8.34
C THR A 3 19.73 9.76 8.88
N ILE A 4 18.89 8.84 8.45
CA ILE A 4 18.95 7.41 8.83
C ILE A 4 19.27 6.62 7.57
N ALA A 5 20.32 5.79 7.64
CA ALA A 5 20.67 4.90 6.54
C ALA A 5 19.67 3.74 6.44
N THR A 6 19.16 3.45 5.25
CA THR A 6 18.20 2.36 4.99
C THR A 6 18.61 1.51 3.79
N ASN A 7 17.94 0.36 3.60
CA ASN A 7 18.18 -0.56 2.49
C ASN A 7 19.66 -0.99 2.36
N GLY A 8 20.28 -1.40 3.47
CA GLY A 8 21.69 -1.78 3.48
C GLY A 8 22.65 -0.61 3.24
N ASN A 9 22.28 0.59 3.68
CA ASN A 9 22.99 1.87 3.50
C ASN A 9 22.96 2.43 2.07
N CYS A 10 22.16 1.85 1.17
CA CYS A 10 22.02 2.37 -0.18
C CYS A 10 21.27 3.71 -0.25
N TYR A 11 20.54 4.08 0.80
CA TYR A 11 19.79 5.33 0.88
C TYR A 11 19.96 6.02 2.22
N ASP A 12 20.03 7.35 2.18
CA ASP A 12 19.90 8.24 3.34
C ASP A 12 18.48 8.79 3.41
N VAL A 13 17.81 8.59 4.55
CA VAL A 13 16.44 9.06 4.78
C VAL A 13 16.42 10.24 5.73
N ASN A 14 15.89 11.36 5.26
CA ASN A 14 15.51 12.49 6.11
C ASN A 14 14.05 12.35 6.54
N LEU A 15 13.82 12.06 7.82
CA LEU A 15 12.48 11.90 8.37
C LEU A 15 11.66 13.19 8.45
N VAL A 16 12.32 14.34 8.59
CA VAL A 16 11.64 15.64 8.71
C VAL A 16 11.09 16.08 7.36
N GLU A 17 11.94 15.99 6.33
CA GLU A 17 11.54 16.32 4.95
C GLU A 17 10.76 15.19 4.28
N ARG A 18 10.79 13.99 4.86
CA ARG A 18 10.18 12.78 4.31
C ARG A 18 10.73 12.43 2.93
N ILE A 19 12.04 12.52 2.79
CA ILE A 19 12.76 12.25 1.54
C ILE A 19 13.83 11.18 1.78
N ARG A 20 13.99 10.27 0.82
CA ARG A 20 15.15 9.39 0.69
C ARG A 20 16.01 9.80 -0.48
N THR A 21 17.32 9.78 -0.30
CA THR A 21 18.31 10.10 -1.32
C THR A 21 19.26 8.92 -1.47
N PRO A 22 19.64 8.51 -2.69
CA PRO A 22 20.63 7.45 -2.84
C PRO A 22 22.00 7.87 -2.31
N ALA A 23 22.66 6.96 -1.60
CA ALA A 23 23.93 7.25 -0.93
C ALA A 23 25.15 7.10 -1.87
N TYR A 24 25.05 6.22 -2.88
CA TYR A 24 26.20 5.80 -3.69
C TYR A 24 26.09 6.17 -5.18
N TRP A 25 24.94 6.68 -5.64
CA TRP A 25 24.74 7.06 -7.03
C TRP A 25 23.90 8.33 -7.14
N THR A 26 23.98 9.01 -8.28
CA THR A 26 23.17 10.19 -8.57
C THR A 26 21.82 9.75 -9.11
N ASP A 27 20.76 10.05 -8.36
CA ASP A 27 19.37 9.88 -8.77
C ASP A 27 18.52 10.91 -8.03
N GLU A 28 17.29 11.12 -8.49
CA GLU A 28 16.38 12.05 -7.84
C GLU A 28 15.95 11.55 -6.45
N PRO A 29 15.98 12.41 -5.41
CA PRO A 29 15.41 12.06 -4.13
C PRO A 29 13.93 11.73 -4.27
N ASN A 30 13.49 10.69 -3.57
CA ASN A 30 12.11 10.23 -3.62
C ASN A 30 11.46 10.36 -2.24
N GLU A 31 10.15 10.55 -2.20
CA GLU A 31 9.44 10.66 -0.93
C GLU A 31 9.42 9.33 -0.15
N ILE A 32 9.31 9.45 1.18
CA ILE A 32 9.03 8.33 2.08
C ILE A 32 7.61 8.44 2.64
N ARG A 33 6.88 7.32 2.56
CA ARG A 33 5.50 7.18 3.04
C ARG A 33 5.46 6.20 4.21
N ARG A 34 4.59 6.44 5.18
CA ARG A 34 4.20 5.38 6.12
C ARG A 34 3.15 4.54 5.41
N SER A 35 3.49 3.30 5.09
CA SER A 35 2.58 2.38 4.41
C SER A 35 2.65 1.02 5.08
N LYS A 36 1.49 0.47 5.41
CA LYS A 36 1.34 -0.93 5.83
C LYS A 36 0.69 -1.78 4.74
N TRP A 37 0.04 -1.10 3.80
CA TRP A 37 -0.70 -1.68 2.70
C TRP A 37 0.06 -1.45 1.40
N PHE A 38 0.27 -2.53 0.65
CA PHE A 38 0.97 -2.50 -0.63
C PHE A 38 0.18 -3.27 -1.66
N TYR A 39 0.28 -2.84 -2.92
CA TYR A 39 -0.28 -3.55 -4.06
C TYR A 39 0.82 -4.01 -5.02
N LEU A 40 0.55 -5.09 -5.74
CA LEU A 40 1.42 -5.58 -6.80
C LEU A 40 0.80 -5.23 -8.18
N PRO A 41 1.40 -4.32 -8.96
CA PRO A 41 0.95 -4.05 -10.33
C PRO A 41 1.16 -5.27 -11.24
N GLU A 42 0.34 -5.43 -12.28
CA GLU A 42 0.40 -6.59 -13.20
C GLU A 42 1.76 -6.84 -13.87
N ARG A 43 2.53 -5.78 -14.10
CA ARG A 43 3.80 -5.83 -14.85
C ARG A 43 5.03 -5.50 -14.00
N ASP A 44 4.86 -5.36 -12.68
CA ASP A 44 5.98 -5.10 -11.77
C ASP A 44 6.13 -6.29 -10.81
N SER A 45 7.36 -6.61 -10.46
CA SER A 45 7.67 -7.61 -9.43
C SER A 45 7.75 -7.01 -8.03
N ARG A 46 7.64 -5.69 -7.92
CA ARG A 46 7.76 -4.95 -6.67
C ARG A 46 6.40 -4.50 -6.16
N PHE A 47 6.21 -4.70 -4.87
CA PHE A 47 5.10 -4.13 -4.13
C PHE A 47 5.24 -2.60 -4.06
N ILE A 48 4.17 -1.90 -4.42
CA ILE A 48 4.08 -0.45 -4.37
C ILE A 48 3.20 -0.06 -3.17
N PRO A 49 3.65 0.85 -2.29
CA PRO A 49 2.84 1.33 -1.18
C PRO A 49 1.66 2.15 -1.70
N TYR A 50 0.49 1.97 -1.10
CA TYR A 50 -0.60 2.91 -1.27
C TYR A 50 -0.24 4.29 -0.71
N ASP A 51 -0.98 5.33 -1.12
CA ASP A 51 -0.87 6.64 -0.48
C ASP A 51 -1.36 6.60 0.99
N GLU A 52 -1.01 7.61 1.78
CA GLU A 52 -1.32 7.60 3.22
C GLU A 52 -2.83 7.64 3.50
N GLN A 53 -3.61 8.31 2.63
CA GLN A 53 -5.07 8.40 2.78
C GLN A 53 -5.73 7.03 2.58
N MET A 54 -5.32 6.31 1.53
CA MET A 54 -5.78 4.96 1.26
C MET A 54 -5.32 4.00 2.37
N ASN A 55 -4.07 4.11 2.85
CA ASN A 55 -3.61 3.32 3.99
C ASN A 55 -4.50 3.50 5.22
N GLU A 56 -4.93 4.72 5.54
CA GLU A 56 -5.81 4.99 6.68
C GLU A 56 -7.20 4.34 6.50
N ILE A 57 -7.77 4.43 5.29
CA ILE A 57 -9.05 3.78 4.96
C ILE A 57 -8.93 2.25 5.12
N LEU A 58 -7.89 1.65 4.52
CA LEU A 58 -7.64 0.22 4.57
C LEU A 58 -7.43 -0.27 6.01
N GLU A 59 -6.67 0.47 6.81
CA GLU A 59 -6.42 0.15 8.22
C GLU A 59 -7.70 0.15 9.05
N ASN A 60 -8.58 1.15 8.85
CA ASN A 60 -9.84 1.24 9.59
C ASN A 60 -10.79 0.11 9.21
N LEU A 61 -10.96 -0.15 7.91
CA LEU A 61 -11.78 -1.26 7.43
C LEU A 61 -11.24 -2.61 7.93
N TYR A 62 -9.93 -2.83 7.87
CA TYR A 62 -9.31 -4.06 8.36
C TYR A 62 -9.56 -4.28 9.84
N LYS A 63 -9.44 -3.24 10.67
CA LYS A 63 -9.73 -3.31 12.11
C LYS A 63 -11.18 -3.67 12.38
N GLU A 64 -12.11 -3.05 11.65
CA GLU A 64 -13.54 -3.36 11.74
C GLU A 64 -13.83 -4.81 11.35
N THR A 65 -13.27 -5.28 10.22
CA THR A 65 -13.41 -6.67 9.77
C THR A 65 -12.84 -7.66 10.79
N CYS A 66 -11.67 -7.37 11.37
CA CYS A 66 -11.08 -8.18 12.43
C CYS A 66 -11.99 -8.26 13.67
N HIS A 67 -12.49 -7.11 14.13
CA HIS A 67 -13.33 -7.01 15.31
C HIS A 67 -14.68 -7.71 15.12
N GLN A 68 -15.30 -7.55 13.94
CA GLN A 68 -16.61 -8.13 13.62
C GLN A 68 -16.52 -9.57 13.09
N GLN A 69 -15.31 -10.08 12.82
CA GLN A 69 -15.06 -11.33 12.12
C GLN A 69 -15.79 -11.43 10.77
N SER A 70 -15.98 -10.30 10.09
CA SER A 70 -16.80 -10.16 8.88
C SER A 70 -15.99 -10.35 7.59
N TRP A 71 -15.15 -11.39 7.55
CA TRP A 71 -14.37 -11.74 6.35
C TRP A 71 -15.26 -11.96 5.13
N HIS A 72 -14.73 -11.72 3.94
CA HIS A 72 -15.42 -11.83 2.64
C HIS A 72 -16.57 -10.83 2.45
N THR A 73 -16.71 -9.83 3.32
CA THR A 73 -17.62 -8.70 3.13
C THR A 73 -17.09 -7.78 2.04
N LYS A 74 -18.00 -7.28 1.20
CA LYS A 74 -17.69 -6.29 0.15
C LYS A 74 -17.73 -4.88 0.73
N HIS A 75 -16.64 -4.16 0.60
CA HIS A 75 -16.53 -2.76 0.99
C HIS A 75 -16.40 -1.90 -0.27
N GLU A 76 -17.37 -1.03 -0.52
CA GLU A 76 -17.30 -0.09 -1.65
C GLU A 76 -16.34 1.06 -1.32
N MET A 77 -15.42 1.33 -2.24
CA MET A 77 -14.50 2.46 -2.14
C MET A 77 -15.19 3.77 -2.50
N LYS A 78 -14.62 4.90 -2.06
CA LYS A 78 -15.20 6.26 -2.23
C LYS A 78 -15.49 6.65 -3.68
N ASN A 79 -14.85 6.01 -4.66
CA ASN A 79 -15.09 6.25 -6.08
C ASN A 79 -16.31 5.47 -6.63
N GLY A 80 -16.93 4.57 -5.84
CA GLY A 80 -18.03 3.71 -6.25
C GLY A 80 -17.69 2.69 -7.35
N LYS A 81 -16.41 2.61 -7.73
CA LYS A 81 -15.92 1.81 -8.87
C LYS A 81 -15.07 0.63 -8.43
N GLU A 82 -14.68 0.58 -7.17
CA GLU A 82 -13.83 -0.46 -6.64
C GLU A 82 -14.49 -1.11 -5.42
N ILE A 83 -14.40 -2.44 -5.39
CA ILE A 83 -14.86 -3.28 -4.30
C ILE A 83 -13.66 -3.92 -3.63
N LEU A 84 -13.51 -3.65 -2.34
CA LEU A 84 -12.53 -4.28 -1.48
C LEU A 84 -13.12 -5.48 -0.76
N ILE A 85 -12.35 -6.56 -0.69
CA ILE A 85 -12.70 -7.78 0.05
C ILE A 85 -11.48 -8.26 0.84
N PHE A 86 -11.62 -8.40 2.16
CA PHE A 86 -10.66 -9.10 3.01
C PHE A 86 -10.96 -10.60 3.04
N HIS A 87 -10.00 -11.44 2.66
CA HIS A 87 -10.14 -12.90 2.69
C HIS A 87 -9.56 -13.51 3.96
N SER A 88 -8.56 -12.85 4.56
CA SER A 88 -7.90 -13.30 5.80
C SER A 88 -7.15 -12.13 6.46
N PRO A 89 -6.52 -12.34 7.63
CA PRO A 89 -5.66 -11.34 8.27
C PRO A 89 -4.49 -10.82 7.41
N ILE A 90 -4.12 -11.54 6.35
CA ILE A 90 -2.93 -11.22 5.53
C ILE A 90 -3.26 -11.01 4.05
N LEU A 91 -4.49 -11.30 3.62
CA LEU A 91 -4.87 -11.29 2.22
C LEU A 91 -6.14 -10.49 1.99
N MET A 92 -6.08 -9.55 1.04
CA MET A 92 -7.23 -8.84 0.51
C MET A 92 -7.10 -8.61 -1.00
N THR A 93 -8.23 -8.32 -1.62
CA THR A 93 -8.32 -8.02 -3.06
C THR A 93 -9.13 -6.76 -3.28
N ILE A 94 -8.71 -5.94 -4.24
CA ILE A 94 -9.52 -4.85 -4.79
C ILE A 94 -9.92 -5.23 -6.22
N GLN A 95 -11.22 -5.14 -6.51
CA GLN A 95 -11.82 -5.46 -7.80
C GLN A 95 -12.44 -4.20 -8.39
N SER A 96 -12.20 -3.92 -9.67
CA SER A 96 -12.90 -2.86 -10.40
C SER A 96 -14.28 -3.36 -10.85
N THR A 97 -15.31 -2.52 -10.73
CA THR A 97 -16.64 -2.76 -11.29
C THR A 97 -16.78 -2.26 -12.73
N ASP A 98 -15.83 -1.45 -13.22
CA ASP A 98 -15.79 -1.04 -14.62
C ASP A 98 -15.26 -2.20 -15.47
N SER A 99 -16.08 -2.67 -16.42
CA SER A 99 -15.80 -3.83 -17.29
C SER A 99 -14.60 -3.68 -18.21
N GLU A 100 -14.03 -2.48 -18.34
CA GLU A 100 -12.81 -2.22 -19.12
C GLU A 100 -11.52 -2.42 -18.30
N ILE A 101 -11.62 -2.47 -16.97
CA ILE A 101 -10.49 -2.85 -16.10
C ILE A 101 -10.65 -4.34 -15.78
N THR A 102 -10.49 -5.18 -16.79
CA THR A 102 -10.11 -6.59 -16.58
C THR A 102 -8.65 -6.61 -16.11
N GLN A 103 -8.38 -6.09 -14.92
CA GLN A 103 -7.15 -6.41 -14.22
C GLN A 103 -7.52 -7.36 -13.09
N TRP A 104 -6.86 -8.51 -13.10
CA TRP A 104 -6.93 -9.52 -12.06
C TRP A 104 -6.85 -8.85 -10.68
N PRO A 105 -7.47 -9.42 -9.63
CA PRO A 105 -7.55 -8.75 -8.34
C PRO A 105 -6.16 -8.28 -7.92
N ASN A 106 -5.98 -6.95 -7.79
CA ASN A 106 -4.75 -6.39 -7.27
C ASN A 106 -4.57 -6.98 -5.88
N PHE A 107 -3.67 -7.96 -5.75
CA PHE A 107 -3.39 -8.60 -4.48
C PHE A 107 -2.73 -7.56 -3.61
N SER A 108 -3.43 -7.16 -2.55
CA SER A 108 -2.85 -6.27 -1.56
C SER A 108 -2.46 -7.10 -0.35
N VAL A 109 -1.22 -6.92 0.08
CA VAL A 109 -0.63 -7.64 1.21
C VAL A 109 -0.46 -6.65 2.36
N TYR A 110 -0.95 -7.04 3.53
CA TYR A 110 -0.62 -6.37 4.77
C TYR A 110 0.75 -6.86 5.24
N ILE A 111 1.72 -5.95 5.37
CA ILE A 111 3.05 -6.26 5.90
C ILE A 111 3.17 -5.54 7.24
N ASN A 112 3.33 -6.31 8.32
CA ASN A 112 3.53 -5.82 9.68
C ASN A 112 5.02 -5.72 10.00
#